data_AF-A0AAD5ST81-F1
#
_entry.id   AF-A0AAD5ST81-F1
#
_cell.length_a   1.000
_cell.length_b   1.000
_cell.length_c   1.000
_cell.angle_alpha   90.00
_cell.angle_beta   90.00
_cell.angle_gamma   90.00
#
_symmetry.space_group_name_H-M   'P 1'
#
loop_
_entity.id
_entity.type
_entity.pdbx_description
1 polymer ?
#
loop_
_entity_poly.entity_id
_entity_poly.type
_entity_poly.pdbx_seq_one_letter_code
_entity_poly.pdbx_strand_id
1 'polypeptide(L)'
;MSIVGLPTELKQEIVLYLPVDHKLTNVAQTCHSIRDVMCTIMFASTHLLRAIRQKNSLFEWQIITKLPFAYASAALVHYNDSPENLIGIQTPPNFLAKLTAALLHLGHTTYWSNHTTSLLSILAAAHASSAALDLLSVCGNHDNILSNLLLHGIPVSHLAKVAPPKYSQFSNIYFTYSLARNVFNNSDPAAALRFASFLVASNLSASHFHDLFKMASRYGQTNVVRIFLTDKRCNPAEDYDFAIREASARGHTEIVKLLLADSRVNPTVNDNTAIKYASGNGQVGVVKLLLTDPRVNPAANDNEAFKKASYMGHSEVVKLLLADNRVNPAASNNYAIRCASSLGCEKVVKYLLSDARINPVVNNNEAFRFASSNGHAAVVNLLLTDGRVNPAVKYDEPIISASLKGHVEVVKLLLADSRVDPAVEDNCAIQFAASVCHTEVVKILLIDSRVDPTANNNFVFEQASFHGDTEIVKLLPADSRLGIGVKIKYVLSKISLFKWWK
;
A
#
# COMPACT_ATOMS: atom_id res chain seq x y z
N MET A 1 -39.95 -23.64 -27.11
CA MET A 1 -40.69 -23.22 -28.32
C MET A 1 -39.74 -23.26 -29.49
N SER A 2 -40.09 -24.06 -30.49
CA SER A 2 -39.32 -24.37 -31.70
C SER A 2 -38.99 -23.13 -32.54
N ILE A 3 -37.99 -23.25 -33.42
CA ILE A 3 -37.52 -22.25 -34.40
C ILE A 3 -38.60 -21.96 -35.48
N VAL A 4 -39.87 -21.84 -35.10
CA VAL A 4 -40.99 -21.62 -36.02
C VAL A 4 -41.31 -20.12 -36.13
N GLY A 5 -40.91 -19.29 -35.16
CA GLY A 5 -41.22 -17.85 -35.14
C GLY A 5 -40.19 -16.88 -35.76
N LEU A 6 -39.07 -17.36 -36.32
CA LEU A 6 -38.12 -16.46 -37.01
C LEU A 6 -38.57 -16.19 -38.46
N PRO A 7 -38.50 -14.94 -38.94
CA PRO A 7 -38.80 -14.57 -40.33
C PRO A 7 -37.99 -15.44 -41.30
N THR A 8 -38.60 -15.82 -42.41
CA THR A 8 -38.01 -16.74 -43.40
C THR A 8 -36.69 -16.20 -43.97
N GLU A 9 -36.54 -14.87 -44.06
CA GLU A 9 -35.30 -14.22 -44.49
C GLU A 9 -34.13 -14.46 -43.51
N LEU A 10 -34.39 -14.40 -42.19
CA LEU A 10 -33.34 -14.58 -41.18
C LEU A 10 -32.84 -16.03 -41.09
N LYS A 11 -33.72 -17.00 -41.37
CA LYS A 11 -33.36 -18.43 -41.43
C LYS A 11 -32.48 -18.74 -42.64
N GLN A 12 -32.74 -18.08 -43.78
CA GLN A 12 -31.95 -18.26 -45.00
C GLN A 12 -30.58 -17.60 -44.88
N GLU A 13 -30.48 -16.43 -44.24
CA GLU A 13 -29.18 -15.78 -43.97
C GLU A 13 -28.28 -16.59 -43.02
N ILE A 14 -28.83 -17.21 -41.97
CA ILE A 14 -28.02 -18.02 -41.04
C ILE A 14 -27.38 -19.23 -41.72
N VAL A 15 -28.06 -19.83 -42.71
CA VAL A 15 -27.54 -20.99 -43.47
C VAL A 15 -26.53 -20.58 -44.53
N LEU A 16 -26.65 -19.38 -45.11
CA LEU A 16 -25.78 -18.87 -46.18
C LEU A 16 -24.40 -18.38 -45.68
N TYR A 17 -24.24 -18.08 -44.39
CA TYR A 17 -23.04 -17.39 -43.87
C TYR A 17 -22.23 -18.15 -42.80
N LEU A 18 -22.51 -19.45 -42.61
CA LEU A 18 -21.59 -20.35 -41.91
C LEU A 18 -20.56 -20.90 -42.92
N PRO A 19 -19.24 -20.90 -42.61
CA PRO A 19 -18.27 -21.56 -43.49
C PRO A 19 -18.62 -23.03 -43.61
N VAL A 20 -18.49 -23.58 -44.83
CA VAL A 20 -18.76 -24.99 -45.14
C VAL A 20 -17.70 -25.88 -44.46
N ASP A 21 -17.88 -26.11 -43.16
CA ASP A 21 -17.30 -27.22 -42.44
C ASP A 21 -18.46 -28.02 -41.83
N HIS A 22 -18.77 -29.17 -42.44
CA HIS A 22 -19.92 -30.02 -42.12
C HIS A 22 -19.98 -30.44 -40.63
N LYS A 23 -18.90 -30.29 -39.86
CA LYS A 23 -18.88 -30.59 -38.43
C LYS A 23 -19.48 -29.49 -37.54
N LEU A 24 -19.34 -28.20 -37.89
CA LEU A 24 -19.84 -27.08 -37.08
C LEU A 24 -21.35 -26.86 -37.28
N THR A 25 -21.85 -27.07 -38.50
CA THR A 25 -23.27 -26.96 -38.83
C THR A 25 -24.11 -27.98 -38.06
N ASN A 26 -23.57 -29.18 -37.81
CA ASN A 26 -24.22 -30.21 -37.01
C ASN A 26 -24.28 -29.87 -35.51
N VAL A 27 -23.26 -29.21 -34.96
CA VAL A 27 -23.25 -28.80 -33.55
C VAL A 27 -24.31 -27.72 -33.29
N ALA A 28 -24.39 -26.71 -34.16
CA ALA A 28 -25.39 -25.63 -34.05
C ALA A 28 -26.84 -26.14 -34.12
N GLN A 29 -27.10 -27.21 -34.88
CA GLN A 29 -28.42 -27.84 -34.97
C GLN A 29 -28.80 -28.68 -33.74
N THR A 30 -27.84 -29.01 -32.86
CA THR A 30 -28.07 -29.78 -31.62
C THR A 30 -28.16 -28.92 -30.36
N CYS A 31 -27.93 -27.60 -30.43
CA CYS A 31 -27.97 -26.72 -29.27
C CYS A 31 -29.42 -26.43 -28.83
N HIS A 32 -29.74 -26.67 -27.56
CA HIS A 32 -31.11 -26.53 -27.02
C HIS A 32 -31.34 -25.18 -26.30
N SER A 33 -30.31 -24.32 -26.19
CA SER A 33 -30.42 -22.97 -25.61
C SER A 33 -29.51 -21.93 -26.29
N ILE A 34 -29.87 -20.65 -26.21
CA ILE A 34 -29.07 -19.51 -26.73
C ILE A 34 -27.69 -19.41 -26.07
N ARG A 35 -27.56 -19.85 -24.81
CA ARG A 35 -26.30 -19.91 -24.07
C ARG A 35 -25.30 -20.88 -24.73
N ASP A 36 -25.77 -22.02 -25.20
CA ASP A 36 -24.91 -23.05 -25.81
C ASP A 36 -24.44 -22.63 -27.21
N VAL A 37 -25.29 -21.88 -27.94
CA VAL A 37 -24.91 -21.25 -29.22
C VAL A 37 -23.83 -20.19 -29.00
N MET A 38 -23.95 -19.36 -27.96
CA MET A 38 -22.94 -18.34 -27.63
C MET A 38 -21.61 -18.95 -27.16
N CYS A 39 -21.64 -20.02 -26.35
CA CYS A 39 -20.42 -20.73 -25.95
C CYS A 39 -19.70 -21.39 -27.14
N THR A 40 -20.45 -21.94 -28.10
CA THR A 40 -19.89 -22.55 -29.32
C THR A 40 -19.26 -21.49 -30.23
N ILE A 41 -19.90 -20.32 -30.35
CA ILE A 41 -19.38 -19.14 -31.06
C ILE A 41 -18.08 -18.64 -30.41
N MET A 42 -18.04 -18.52 -29.07
CA MET A 42 -16.82 -18.15 -28.34
C MET A 42 -15.68 -19.16 -28.54
N PHE A 43 -15.98 -20.46 -28.52
CA PHE A 43 -14.96 -21.52 -28.69
C PHE A 43 -14.37 -21.52 -30.11
N ALA A 44 -15.20 -21.34 -31.13
CA ALA A 44 -14.78 -21.18 -32.52
C ALA A 44 -13.95 -19.90 -32.75
N SER A 45 -14.35 -18.79 -32.11
CA SER A 45 -13.63 -17.50 -32.16
C SER A 45 -12.19 -17.62 -31.63
N THR A 46 -12.01 -18.39 -30.54
CA THR A 46 -10.72 -18.55 -29.87
C THR A 46 -9.74 -19.40 -30.69
N HIS A 47 -10.24 -20.40 -31.42
CA HIS A 47 -9.44 -21.20 -32.35
C HIS A 47 -9.06 -20.43 -33.61
N LEU A 48 -9.97 -19.61 -34.15
CA LEU A 48 -9.70 -18.74 -35.29
C LEU A 48 -8.62 -17.69 -34.94
N LEU A 49 -8.71 -17.08 -33.76
CA LEU A 49 -7.71 -16.12 -33.27
C LEU A 49 -6.33 -16.76 -33.01
N ARG A 50 -6.28 -18.02 -32.54
CA ARG A 50 -5.02 -18.78 -32.42
C ARG A 50 -4.38 -19.09 -33.78
N ALA A 51 -5.18 -19.36 -34.80
CA ALA A 51 -4.70 -19.59 -36.17
C ALA A 51 -4.21 -18.30 -36.82
N ILE A 52 -4.85 -17.15 -36.53
CA ILE A 52 -4.43 -15.82 -36.99
C ILE A 52 -3.11 -15.39 -36.32
N ARG A 53 -2.93 -15.66 -35.01
CA ARG A 53 -1.70 -15.33 -34.26
C ARG A 53 -0.42 -15.97 -34.81
N GLN A 54 -0.53 -16.99 -35.68
CA GLN A 54 0.62 -17.66 -36.30
C GLN A 54 1.06 -17.05 -37.65
N LYS A 55 0.34 -16.08 -38.22
CA LYS A 55 0.63 -15.54 -39.58
C LYS A 55 0.72 -14.00 -39.61
N ASN A 56 1.80 -13.43 -39.07
CA ASN A 56 2.13 -12.00 -39.17
C ASN A 56 1.98 -11.42 -40.59
N SER A 57 0.93 -10.62 -40.90
CA SER A 57 0.96 -9.56 -41.92
C SER A 57 -0.27 -8.64 -41.90
N LEU A 58 -0.09 -7.39 -42.34
CA LEU A 58 -1.06 -6.27 -42.43
C LEU A 58 -2.41 -6.54 -43.15
N PHE A 59 -2.62 -7.72 -43.73
CA PHE A 59 -3.85 -8.12 -44.44
C PHE A 59 -5.05 -8.38 -43.48
N GLU A 60 -4.78 -8.42 -42.17
CA GLU A 60 -5.67 -8.99 -41.15
C GLU A 60 -6.86 -8.09 -40.75
N TRP A 61 -6.83 -6.78 -40.94
CA TRP A 61 -7.90 -5.88 -40.47
C TRP A 61 -9.10 -5.75 -41.41
N GLN A 62 -8.95 -6.04 -42.70
CA GLN A 62 -10.07 -6.07 -43.65
C GLN A 62 -11.01 -7.27 -43.44
N ILE A 63 -10.55 -8.30 -42.73
CA ILE A 63 -11.35 -9.47 -42.37
C ILE A 63 -12.20 -9.16 -41.14
N ILE A 64 -11.64 -8.44 -40.16
CA ILE A 64 -12.35 -8.05 -38.92
C ILE A 64 -13.56 -7.16 -39.23
N THR A 65 -13.47 -6.28 -40.23
CA THR A 65 -14.59 -5.43 -40.68
C THR A 65 -15.67 -6.18 -41.47
N LYS A 66 -15.41 -7.44 -41.86
CA LYS A 66 -16.35 -8.32 -42.57
C LYS A 66 -16.90 -9.46 -41.70
N LEU A 67 -16.48 -9.55 -40.44
CA LEU A 67 -17.01 -10.53 -39.49
C LEU A 67 -18.43 -10.17 -39.05
N PRO A 68 -19.31 -11.15 -38.77
CA PRO A 68 -20.61 -10.88 -38.16
C PRO A 68 -20.44 -10.15 -36.81
N PHE A 69 -21.35 -9.24 -36.52
CA PHE A 69 -21.26 -8.20 -35.48
C PHE A 69 -20.83 -8.67 -34.06
N ALA A 70 -21.14 -9.92 -33.68
CA ALA A 70 -20.73 -10.53 -32.40
C ALA A 70 -19.26 -10.99 -32.36
N TYR A 71 -18.67 -11.28 -33.52
CA TYR A 71 -17.27 -11.70 -33.63
C TYR A 71 -16.31 -10.49 -33.61
N ALA A 72 -16.73 -9.35 -34.16
CA ALA A 72 -15.93 -8.11 -34.14
C ALA A 72 -15.77 -7.54 -32.72
N SER A 73 -16.82 -7.62 -31.90
CA SER A 73 -16.81 -7.17 -30.50
C SER A 73 -15.96 -8.08 -29.61
N ALA A 74 -16.00 -9.40 -29.79
CA ALA A 74 -15.12 -10.34 -29.09
C ALA A 74 -13.64 -10.20 -29.53
N ALA A 75 -13.39 -9.94 -30.81
CA ALA A 75 -12.04 -9.71 -31.34
C ALA A 75 -11.40 -8.43 -30.78
N LEU A 76 -12.17 -7.33 -30.68
CA LEU A 76 -11.71 -6.06 -30.09
C LEU A 76 -11.45 -6.16 -28.58
N VAL A 77 -12.20 -6.99 -27.85
CA VAL A 77 -11.98 -7.23 -26.41
C VAL A 77 -10.73 -8.08 -26.15
N HIS A 78 -10.40 -9.04 -27.03
CA HIS A 78 -9.21 -9.88 -26.88
C HIS A 78 -7.90 -9.26 -27.41
N TYR A 79 -7.98 -8.26 -28.29
CA TYR A 79 -6.80 -7.55 -28.82
C TYR A 79 -6.24 -6.47 -27.87
N ASN A 80 -6.88 -6.28 -26.72
CA ASN A 80 -6.78 -5.07 -25.91
C ASN A 80 -5.62 -5.08 -24.90
N ASP A 81 -4.40 -5.29 -25.41
CA ASP A 81 -3.18 -5.05 -24.64
C ASP A 81 -2.60 -3.63 -24.84
N SER A 82 -3.12 -2.80 -25.78
CA SER A 82 -2.71 -1.39 -25.91
C SER A 82 -3.74 -0.53 -26.71
N PRO A 83 -4.39 0.48 -26.09
CA PRO A 83 -5.40 1.33 -26.74
C PRO A 83 -4.84 2.33 -27.78
N GLU A 84 -3.52 2.45 -27.91
CA GLU A 84 -2.84 3.38 -28.83
C GLU A 84 -2.95 2.96 -30.32
N ASN A 85 -3.20 1.68 -30.59
CA ASN A 85 -3.27 1.13 -31.95
C ASN A 85 -4.59 1.42 -32.71
N LEU A 86 -5.59 2.02 -32.05
CA LEU A 86 -6.88 2.38 -32.68
C LEU A 86 -6.92 3.81 -33.23
N ILE A 87 -5.91 4.65 -32.92
CA ILE A 87 -5.91 6.10 -33.19
C ILE A 87 -5.75 6.43 -34.70
N GLY A 88 -5.42 5.44 -35.54
CA GLY A 88 -5.23 5.61 -36.99
C GLY A 88 -6.41 5.22 -37.88
N ILE A 89 -7.54 4.76 -37.34
CA ILE A 89 -8.64 4.19 -38.13
C ILE A 89 -9.63 5.29 -38.53
N GLN A 90 -9.76 5.56 -39.83
CA GLN A 90 -10.91 6.30 -40.38
C GLN A 90 -12.18 5.46 -40.22
N THR A 91 -12.84 5.55 -39.07
CA THR A 91 -14.17 4.96 -38.88
C THR A 91 -15.24 5.85 -39.52
N PRO A 92 -16.26 5.29 -40.21
CA PRO A 92 -17.38 6.08 -40.71
C PRO A 92 -18.07 6.84 -39.56
N PRO A 93 -18.55 8.09 -39.76
CA PRO A 93 -19.03 8.99 -38.69
C PRO A 93 -20.11 8.41 -37.77
N ASN A 94 -20.77 7.31 -38.16
CA ASN A 94 -21.89 6.70 -37.44
C ASN A 94 -21.62 5.26 -36.97
N PHE A 95 -20.43 4.71 -37.20
CA PHE A 95 -20.13 3.31 -36.88
C PHE A 95 -20.05 3.07 -35.36
N LEU A 96 -19.32 3.93 -34.65
CA LEU A 96 -19.21 3.89 -33.18
C LEU A 96 -20.56 4.19 -32.49
N ALA A 97 -21.37 5.10 -33.04
CA ALA A 97 -22.71 5.42 -32.52
C ALA A 97 -23.68 4.22 -32.68
N LYS A 98 -23.67 3.55 -33.84
CA LYS A 98 -24.48 2.34 -34.08
C LYS A 98 -24.02 1.15 -33.23
N LEU A 99 -22.71 0.98 -33.03
CA LEU A 99 -22.14 -0.03 -32.12
C LEU A 99 -22.63 0.17 -30.69
N THR A 100 -22.63 1.42 -30.22
CA THR A 100 -23.07 1.79 -28.88
C THR A 100 -24.58 1.58 -28.70
N ALA A 101 -25.41 1.99 -29.68
CA ALA A 101 -26.85 1.76 -29.67
C ALA A 101 -27.24 0.26 -29.71
N ALA A 102 -26.49 -0.57 -30.44
CA ALA A 102 -26.72 -2.01 -30.49
C ALA A 102 -26.35 -2.71 -29.17
N LEU A 103 -25.27 -2.29 -28.51
CA LEU A 103 -24.90 -2.79 -27.17
C LEU A 103 -25.91 -2.38 -26.09
N LEU A 104 -26.56 -1.21 -26.24
CA LEU A 104 -27.64 -0.73 -25.38
C LEU A 104 -28.95 -1.54 -25.53
N HIS A 105 -29.26 -2.01 -26.74
CA HIS A 105 -30.47 -2.79 -27.02
C HIS A 105 -30.44 -4.22 -26.43
N LEU A 106 -29.25 -4.74 -26.12
CA LEU A 106 -29.04 -6.11 -25.62
C LEU A 106 -29.09 -6.23 -24.08
N GLY A 107 -29.40 -5.15 -23.37
CA GLY A 107 -30.02 -5.16 -22.04
C GLY A 107 -29.43 -6.11 -20.99
N HIS A 108 -28.24 -5.80 -20.45
CA HIS A 108 -27.85 -6.24 -19.10
C HIS A 108 -26.93 -5.19 -18.44
N THR A 109 -27.53 -4.32 -17.64
CA THR A 109 -26.90 -3.14 -17.00
C THR A 109 -25.95 -3.46 -15.84
N THR A 110 -25.76 -4.74 -15.49
CA THR A 110 -24.93 -5.15 -14.35
C THR A 110 -23.59 -5.78 -14.73
N TYR A 111 -23.45 -6.32 -15.95
CA TYR A 111 -22.24 -7.06 -16.37
C TYR A 111 -21.20 -6.19 -17.09
N TRP A 112 -21.55 -4.94 -17.43
CA TRP A 112 -20.79 -4.09 -18.34
C TRP A 112 -20.10 -2.89 -17.69
N SER A 113 -20.05 -2.80 -16.35
CA SER A 113 -19.42 -1.66 -15.66
C SER A 113 -17.94 -1.46 -16.01
N ASN A 114 -17.22 -2.54 -16.32
CA ASN A 114 -15.80 -2.50 -16.62
C ASN A 114 -15.51 -2.33 -18.13
N HIS A 115 -16.42 -2.80 -18.99
CA HIS A 115 -16.28 -2.70 -20.46
C HIS A 115 -16.84 -1.39 -21.02
N THR A 116 -17.78 -0.74 -20.32
CA THR A 116 -18.25 0.61 -20.66
C THR A 116 -17.12 1.64 -20.59
N THR A 117 -16.20 1.51 -19.64
CA THR A 117 -15.05 2.42 -19.47
C THR A 117 -14.11 2.41 -20.69
N SER A 118 -13.86 1.23 -21.27
CA SER A 118 -13.06 1.07 -22.49
C SER A 118 -13.76 1.61 -23.75
N LEU A 119 -15.09 1.52 -23.83
CA LEU A 119 -15.86 2.08 -24.95
C LEU A 119 -15.94 3.61 -24.84
N LEU A 120 -16.04 4.13 -23.62
CA LEU A 120 -16.04 5.56 -23.30
C LEU A 120 -14.70 6.23 -23.58
N SER A 121 -13.57 5.58 -23.31
CA SER A 121 -12.24 6.12 -23.66
C SER A 121 -12.04 6.19 -25.18
N ILE A 122 -12.59 5.23 -25.93
CA ILE A 122 -12.57 5.23 -27.41
C ILE A 122 -13.47 6.35 -27.97
N LEU A 123 -14.69 6.52 -27.45
CA LEU A 123 -15.61 7.57 -27.87
C LEU A 123 -15.10 8.97 -27.54
N ALA A 124 -14.44 9.13 -26.39
CA ALA A 124 -13.85 10.38 -25.97
C ALA A 124 -12.55 10.71 -26.74
N ALA A 125 -11.72 9.71 -27.06
CA ALA A 125 -10.57 9.85 -27.96
C ALA A 125 -10.99 10.24 -29.39
N ALA A 126 -12.17 9.81 -29.84
CA ALA A 126 -12.72 10.15 -31.16
C ALA A 126 -13.35 11.56 -31.27
N HIS A 127 -13.33 12.37 -30.21
CA HIS A 127 -13.98 13.70 -30.13
C HIS A 127 -15.49 13.67 -30.48
N ALA A 128 -16.12 12.49 -30.37
CA ALA A 128 -17.52 12.27 -30.72
C ALA A 128 -18.42 12.73 -29.55
N SER A 129 -18.56 14.05 -29.41
CA SER A 129 -19.36 14.66 -28.33
C SER A 129 -20.77 14.09 -28.32
N SER A 130 -21.49 14.04 -29.44
CA SER A 130 -22.88 13.54 -29.49
C SER A 130 -23.08 12.10 -28.99
N ALA A 131 -22.19 11.16 -29.33
CA ALA A 131 -22.34 9.75 -28.95
C ALA A 131 -22.01 9.50 -27.47
N ALA A 132 -21.05 10.24 -26.91
CA ALA A 132 -20.78 10.24 -25.47
C ALA A 132 -21.94 10.87 -24.66
N LEU A 133 -22.67 11.80 -25.27
CA LEU A 133 -23.84 12.47 -24.68
C LEU A 133 -25.09 11.57 -24.65
N ASP A 134 -25.31 10.72 -25.66
CA ASP A 134 -26.40 9.74 -25.64
C ASP A 134 -26.20 8.68 -24.55
N LEU A 135 -24.95 8.25 -24.30
CA LEU A 135 -24.59 7.32 -23.22
C LEU A 135 -24.91 7.88 -21.82
N LEU A 136 -24.74 9.19 -21.60
CA LEU A 136 -25.07 9.85 -20.33
C LEU A 136 -26.56 9.81 -20.01
N SER A 137 -27.43 9.73 -21.02
CA SER A 137 -28.88 9.66 -20.83
C SER A 137 -29.38 8.27 -20.43
N VAL A 138 -28.58 7.22 -20.66
CA VAL A 138 -29.00 5.81 -20.47
C VAL A 138 -28.21 5.08 -19.38
N CYS A 139 -27.00 5.53 -19.04
CA CYS A 139 -26.14 4.87 -18.05
C CYS A 139 -26.35 5.42 -16.63
N GLY A 140 -26.51 4.54 -15.62
CA GLY A 140 -26.69 4.95 -14.22
C GLY A 140 -25.44 5.41 -13.47
N ASN A 141 -24.24 5.34 -14.08
CA ASN A 141 -22.96 5.72 -13.47
C ASN A 141 -22.39 7.00 -14.11
N HIS A 142 -23.11 8.10 -13.94
CA HIS A 142 -22.81 9.39 -14.57
C HIS A 142 -21.45 9.98 -14.12
N ASP A 143 -21.03 9.72 -12.88
CA ASP A 143 -19.80 10.28 -12.29
C ASP A 143 -18.54 9.82 -13.01
N ASN A 144 -18.41 8.51 -13.25
CA ASN A 144 -17.26 7.93 -13.96
C ASN A 144 -17.22 8.37 -15.42
N ILE A 145 -18.40 8.51 -16.05
CA ILE A 145 -18.53 8.95 -17.44
C ILE A 145 -18.04 10.40 -17.58
N LEU A 146 -18.58 11.30 -16.75
CA LEU A 146 -18.22 12.72 -16.80
C LEU A 146 -16.75 12.96 -16.43
N SER A 147 -16.22 12.18 -15.48
CA SER A 147 -14.79 12.20 -15.14
C SER A 147 -13.92 11.80 -16.33
N ASN A 148 -14.27 10.71 -17.04
CA ASN A 148 -13.53 10.28 -18.23
C ASN A 148 -13.61 11.29 -19.37
N LEU A 149 -14.78 11.90 -19.60
CA LEU A 149 -14.93 12.93 -20.64
C LEU A 149 -14.05 14.16 -20.36
N LEU A 150 -13.89 14.54 -19.09
CA LEU A 150 -12.98 15.61 -18.67
C LEU A 150 -11.50 15.27 -18.87
N LEU A 151 -11.12 14.03 -18.57
CA LEU A 151 -9.76 13.52 -18.78
C LEU A 151 -9.38 13.51 -20.26
N HIS A 152 -10.34 13.20 -21.14
CA HIS A 152 -10.14 13.22 -22.59
C HIS A 152 -10.32 14.61 -23.23
N GLY A 153 -10.36 15.68 -22.42
CA GLY A 153 -10.28 17.05 -22.91
C GLY A 153 -11.60 17.67 -23.35
N ILE A 154 -12.76 17.05 -23.07
CA ILE A 154 -14.05 17.68 -23.35
C ILE A 154 -14.25 18.87 -22.38
N PRO A 155 -14.54 20.08 -22.88
CA PRO A 155 -14.71 21.25 -22.04
C PRO A 155 -15.87 21.09 -21.05
N VAL A 156 -15.65 21.50 -19.79
CA VAL A 156 -16.71 21.49 -18.75
C VAL A 156 -17.91 22.33 -19.18
N SER A 157 -17.72 23.41 -19.95
CA SER A 157 -18.80 24.23 -20.50
C SER A 157 -19.72 23.47 -21.47
N HIS A 158 -19.20 22.43 -22.12
CA HIS A 158 -19.97 21.52 -22.96
C HIS A 158 -20.69 20.48 -22.10
N LEU A 159 -20.02 19.94 -21.08
CA LEU A 159 -20.62 18.99 -20.13
C LEU A 159 -21.74 19.62 -19.29
N ALA A 160 -21.59 20.89 -18.87
CA ALA A 160 -22.56 21.64 -18.07
C ALA A 160 -23.88 21.92 -18.81
N LYS A 161 -23.85 22.04 -20.14
CA LYS A 161 -25.05 22.24 -20.98
C LYS A 161 -25.88 20.97 -21.15
N VAL A 162 -25.26 19.80 -20.98
CA VAL A 162 -25.85 18.51 -21.38
C VAL A 162 -26.02 17.54 -20.21
N ALA A 163 -25.48 17.86 -19.04
CA ALA A 163 -25.80 17.14 -17.81
C ALA A 163 -27.33 17.19 -17.55
N PRO A 164 -27.98 16.08 -17.15
CA PRO A 164 -29.43 16.05 -16.93
C PRO A 164 -29.88 17.18 -15.98
N PRO A 165 -31.16 17.60 -15.95
CA PRO A 165 -31.61 18.74 -15.13
C PRO A 165 -31.28 18.66 -13.62
N LYS A 166 -31.03 17.46 -13.10
CA LYS A 166 -30.54 17.20 -11.72
C LYS A 166 -29.04 17.54 -11.50
N TYR A 167 -28.31 17.76 -12.59
CA TYR A 167 -26.88 18.01 -12.71
C TYR A 167 -26.54 19.27 -13.52
N SER A 168 -27.53 19.85 -14.23
CA SER A 168 -27.40 21.09 -15.02
C SER A 168 -27.07 22.32 -14.17
N GLN A 169 -27.35 22.23 -12.87
CA GLN A 169 -26.74 23.08 -11.87
C GLN A 169 -25.67 22.25 -11.17
N PHE A 170 -24.39 22.60 -11.34
CA PHE A 170 -23.29 22.14 -10.45
C PHE A 170 -23.51 22.54 -8.97
N SER A 171 -24.72 22.98 -8.60
CA SER A 171 -25.25 23.10 -7.23
C SER A 171 -25.43 21.74 -6.54
N ASN A 172 -25.44 20.63 -7.29
CA ASN A 172 -25.39 19.30 -6.69
C ASN A 172 -23.99 19.01 -6.14
N ILE A 173 -23.83 19.29 -4.85
CA ILE A 173 -22.59 19.18 -4.06
C ILE A 173 -21.92 17.82 -4.21
N TYR A 174 -22.71 16.74 -4.15
CA TYR A 174 -22.20 15.37 -4.21
C TYR A 174 -21.54 15.08 -5.56
N PHE A 175 -22.13 15.58 -6.64
CA PHE A 175 -21.60 15.42 -7.98
C PHE A 175 -20.29 16.19 -8.16
N THR A 176 -20.27 17.48 -7.79
CA THR A 176 -19.07 18.32 -7.88
C THR A 176 -17.91 17.76 -7.04
N TYR A 177 -18.22 17.21 -5.86
CA TYR A 177 -17.21 16.59 -4.97
C TYR A 177 -16.69 15.25 -5.52
N SER A 178 -17.58 14.38 -6.02
CA SER A 178 -17.21 13.10 -6.65
C SER A 178 -16.30 13.31 -7.86
N LEU A 179 -16.69 14.25 -8.73
CA LEU A 179 -15.91 14.63 -9.90
C LEU A 179 -14.56 15.24 -9.52
N ALA A 180 -14.54 16.17 -8.56
CA ALA A 180 -13.31 16.77 -8.06
C ALA A 180 -12.37 15.73 -7.46
N ARG A 181 -12.89 14.76 -6.72
CA ARG A 181 -12.11 13.65 -6.19
C ARG A 181 -11.44 12.87 -7.31
N ASN A 182 -12.17 12.53 -8.37
CA ASN A 182 -11.62 11.78 -9.50
C ASN A 182 -10.59 12.61 -10.27
N VAL A 183 -10.89 13.87 -10.57
CA VAL A 183 -10.01 14.76 -11.35
C VAL A 183 -8.74 15.08 -10.56
N PHE A 184 -8.84 15.45 -9.28
CA PHE A 184 -7.68 15.83 -8.47
C PHE A 184 -6.84 14.64 -8.03
N ASN A 185 -7.43 13.44 -7.88
CA ASN A 185 -6.66 12.24 -7.60
C ASN A 185 -5.93 11.71 -8.85
N ASN A 186 -6.34 12.12 -10.05
CA ASN A 186 -5.67 11.72 -11.28
C ASN A 186 -4.36 12.51 -11.50
N SER A 187 -3.43 11.92 -12.23
CA SER A 187 -2.12 12.49 -12.56
C SER A 187 -2.12 13.42 -13.77
N ASP A 188 -3.28 13.79 -14.35
CA ASP A 188 -3.38 14.78 -15.43
C ASP A 188 -3.53 16.20 -14.87
N PRO A 189 -2.45 17.03 -14.86
CA PRO A 189 -2.51 18.37 -14.31
C PRO A 189 -3.32 19.33 -15.18
N ALA A 190 -3.46 19.05 -16.49
CA ALA A 190 -4.19 19.90 -17.42
C ALA A 190 -5.71 19.75 -17.20
N ALA A 191 -6.20 18.53 -16.98
CA ALA A 191 -7.59 18.30 -16.60
C ALA A 191 -7.93 18.99 -15.27
N ALA A 192 -7.08 18.84 -14.25
CA ALA A 192 -7.25 19.51 -12.96
C ALA A 192 -7.29 21.04 -13.10
N LEU A 193 -6.43 21.62 -13.96
CA LEU A 193 -6.38 23.06 -14.22
C LEU A 193 -7.63 23.58 -14.95
N ARG A 194 -8.08 22.87 -15.99
CA ARG A 194 -9.32 23.20 -16.72
C ARG A 194 -10.51 23.16 -15.77
N PHE A 195 -10.58 22.12 -14.94
CA PHE A 195 -11.64 21.96 -13.95
C PHE A 195 -11.60 23.07 -12.89
N ALA A 196 -10.43 23.41 -12.36
CA ALA A 196 -10.27 24.51 -11.41
C ALA A 196 -10.72 25.86 -11.98
N SER A 197 -10.35 26.17 -13.22
CA SER A 197 -10.76 27.40 -13.91
C SER A 197 -12.28 27.49 -14.05
N PHE A 198 -12.92 26.35 -14.37
CA PHE A 198 -14.37 26.26 -14.40
C PHE A 198 -15.01 26.48 -13.02
N LEU A 199 -14.46 25.87 -11.96
CA LEU A 199 -14.98 26.02 -10.60
C LEU A 199 -14.91 27.48 -10.12
N VAL A 200 -13.85 28.20 -10.46
CA VAL A 200 -13.73 29.65 -10.18
C VAL A 200 -14.80 30.45 -10.91
N ALA A 201 -15.06 30.15 -12.18
CA ALA A 201 -16.12 30.81 -12.95
C ALA A 201 -17.54 30.44 -12.49
N SER A 202 -17.69 29.37 -11.71
CA SER A 202 -18.99 28.87 -11.25
C SER A 202 -19.48 29.60 -9.99
N ASN A 203 -20.79 29.73 -9.85
CA ASN A 203 -21.42 30.38 -8.69
C ASN A 203 -21.54 29.44 -7.48
N LEU A 204 -20.43 28.79 -7.10
CA LEU A 204 -20.36 27.93 -5.91
C LEU A 204 -20.38 28.77 -4.63
N SER A 205 -21.05 28.27 -3.60
CA SER A 205 -20.97 28.84 -2.24
C SER A 205 -19.53 28.73 -1.70
N ALA A 206 -19.20 29.59 -0.73
CA ALA A 206 -17.90 29.56 -0.06
C ALA A 206 -17.59 28.18 0.56
N SER A 207 -18.56 27.55 1.21
CA SER A 207 -18.41 26.22 1.82
C SER A 207 -17.97 25.14 0.82
N HIS A 208 -18.56 25.09 -0.37
CA HIS A 208 -18.18 24.09 -1.38
C HIS A 208 -16.83 24.41 -2.01
N PHE A 209 -16.55 25.70 -2.21
CA PHE A 209 -15.23 26.13 -2.66
C PHE A 209 -14.15 25.67 -1.66
N HIS A 210 -14.48 25.68 -0.37
CA HIS A 210 -13.63 25.18 0.70
C HIS A 210 -13.32 23.70 0.64
N ASP A 211 -14.35 22.88 0.48
CA ASP A 211 -14.18 21.44 0.37
C ASP A 211 -13.31 21.06 -0.83
N LEU A 212 -13.48 21.76 -1.95
CA LEU A 212 -12.67 21.58 -3.15
C LEU A 212 -11.22 22.03 -2.93
N PHE A 213 -11.00 23.13 -2.20
CA PHE A 213 -9.67 23.60 -1.83
C PHE A 213 -8.92 22.61 -0.91
N LYS A 214 -9.61 22.08 0.10
CA LYS A 214 -9.08 21.00 0.96
C LYS A 214 -8.71 19.78 0.13
N MET A 215 -9.56 19.40 -0.83
CA MET A 215 -9.32 18.27 -1.72
C MET A 215 -8.11 18.47 -2.62
N ALA A 216 -7.97 19.66 -3.23
CA ALA A 216 -6.81 20.01 -4.05
C ALA A 216 -5.51 19.98 -3.24
N SER A 217 -5.56 20.50 -2.01
CA SER A 217 -4.43 20.46 -1.06
C SER A 217 -4.06 19.04 -0.66
N ARG A 218 -5.06 18.18 -0.44
CA ARG A 218 -4.89 16.75 -0.12
C ARG A 218 -4.23 15.98 -1.27
N TYR A 219 -4.65 16.19 -2.51
CA TYR A 219 -4.12 15.45 -3.65
C TYR A 219 -2.89 16.08 -4.32
N GLY A 220 -2.35 17.18 -3.81
CA GLY A 220 -1.10 17.74 -4.34
C GLY A 220 -1.28 18.60 -5.59
N GLN A 221 -2.50 19.08 -5.86
CA GLN A 221 -2.82 19.88 -7.03
C GLN A 221 -2.36 21.34 -6.89
N THR A 222 -1.05 21.55 -6.95
CA THR A 222 -0.38 22.84 -6.66
C THR A 222 -0.94 24.01 -7.47
N ASN A 223 -1.17 23.84 -8.77
CA ASN A 223 -1.72 24.90 -9.62
C ASN A 223 -3.19 25.21 -9.30
N VAL A 224 -3.97 24.20 -8.92
CA VAL A 224 -5.36 24.38 -8.49
C VAL A 224 -5.40 25.16 -7.18
N VAL A 225 -4.57 24.78 -6.19
CA VAL A 225 -4.43 25.52 -4.93
C VAL A 225 -4.05 26.97 -5.19
N ARG A 226 -3.08 27.23 -6.08
CA ARG A 226 -2.68 28.59 -6.45
C ARG A 226 -3.84 29.41 -6.99
N ILE A 227 -4.64 28.85 -7.90
CA ILE A 227 -5.82 29.54 -8.45
C ILE A 227 -6.84 29.81 -7.35
N PHE A 228 -7.14 28.82 -6.51
CA PHE A 228 -8.14 28.97 -5.46
C PHE A 228 -7.74 30.03 -4.42
N LEU A 229 -6.46 30.15 -4.09
CA LEU A 229 -5.96 31.20 -3.17
C LEU A 229 -6.21 32.63 -3.69
N THR A 230 -6.33 32.83 -5.01
CA THR A 230 -6.66 34.14 -5.60
C THR A 230 -8.15 34.47 -5.54
N ASP A 231 -9.00 33.48 -5.29
CA ASP A 231 -10.45 33.68 -5.21
C ASP A 231 -10.85 34.15 -3.80
N LYS A 232 -11.63 35.23 -3.73
CA LYS A 232 -12.12 35.82 -2.48
C LYS A 232 -12.96 34.88 -1.62
N ARG A 233 -13.54 33.82 -2.21
CA ARG A 233 -14.30 32.79 -1.49
C ARG A 233 -13.40 31.82 -0.72
N CYS A 234 -12.12 31.74 -1.07
CA CYS A 234 -11.18 30.84 -0.41
C CYS A 234 -10.66 31.45 0.90
N ASN A 235 -10.85 30.71 1.99
CA ASN A 235 -10.27 30.97 3.31
C ASN A 235 -9.26 29.87 3.74
N PRO A 236 -7.97 29.96 3.46
CA PRO A 236 -7.04 28.87 3.71
C PRO A 236 -6.90 28.46 5.20
N ALA A 237 -7.44 29.25 6.13
CA ALA A 237 -7.46 28.99 7.58
C ALA A 237 -8.70 28.21 8.09
N GLU A 238 -9.70 27.94 7.25
CA GLU A 238 -10.91 27.23 7.68
C GLU A 238 -10.60 25.80 8.17
N ASP A 239 -11.53 25.24 8.96
CA ASP A 239 -11.41 23.92 9.58
C ASP A 239 -10.09 23.73 10.34
N TYR A 240 -9.67 24.77 11.06
CA TYR A 240 -8.44 24.78 11.85
C TYR A 240 -7.21 24.54 10.96
N ASP A 241 -7.06 25.35 9.91
CA ASP A 241 -5.98 25.26 8.92
C ASP A 241 -5.83 23.84 8.34
N PHE A 242 -6.96 23.21 7.97
CA PHE A 242 -6.96 21.81 7.51
C PHE A 242 -6.02 21.59 6.31
N ALA A 243 -5.99 22.55 5.38
CA ALA A 243 -5.24 22.45 4.13
C ALA A 243 -3.72 22.28 4.36
N ILE A 244 -3.12 23.08 5.24
CA ILE A 244 -1.68 22.98 5.52
C ILE A 244 -1.34 21.69 6.24
N ARG A 245 -2.23 21.18 7.12
CA ARG A 245 -2.02 19.92 7.84
C ARG A 245 -2.04 18.71 6.90
N GLU A 246 -3.00 18.62 6.00
CA GLU A 246 -3.07 17.51 5.01
C GLU A 246 -1.94 17.60 3.99
N ALA A 247 -1.64 18.80 3.47
CA ALA A 247 -0.51 18.99 2.56
C ALA A 247 0.81 18.58 3.24
N SER A 248 0.95 18.90 4.54
CA SER A 248 2.12 18.53 5.33
C SER A 248 2.21 17.03 5.59
N ALA A 249 1.09 16.38 5.91
CA ALA A 249 1.03 14.93 6.11
C ALA A 249 1.42 14.14 4.85
N ARG A 250 1.11 14.68 3.67
CA ARG A 250 1.29 14.02 2.38
C ARG A 250 2.56 14.42 1.62
N GLY A 251 3.33 15.37 2.16
CA GLY A 251 4.61 15.76 1.58
C GLY A 251 4.53 16.79 0.45
N HIS A 252 3.39 17.46 0.29
CA HIS A 252 3.16 18.44 -0.78
C HIS A 252 3.87 19.76 -0.49
N THR A 253 5.20 19.75 -0.60
CA THR A 253 6.11 20.83 -0.14
C THR A 253 5.78 22.18 -0.79
N GLU A 254 5.49 22.20 -2.10
CA GLU A 254 5.11 23.44 -2.80
C GLU A 254 3.75 23.99 -2.33
N ILE A 255 2.80 23.14 -1.99
CA ILE A 255 1.52 23.59 -1.42
C ILE A 255 1.74 24.17 -0.02
N VAL A 256 2.53 23.51 0.83
CA VAL A 256 2.88 24.05 2.15
C VAL A 256 3.57 25.41 2.02
N LYS A 257 4.47 25.56 1.05
CA LYS A 257 5.13 26.85 0.75
C LYS A 257 4.15 27.94 0.34
N LEU A 258 3.19 27.62 -0.53
CA LEU A 258 2.14 28.56 -0.93
C LEU A 258 1.26 28.97 0.26
N LEU A 259 0.89 28.01 1.10
CA LEU A 259 0.04 28.26 2.27
C LEU A 259 0.78 29.10 3.32
N LEU A 260 2.05 28.83 3.60
CA LEU A 260 2.85 29.61 4.55
C LEU A 260 3.07 31.07 4.11
N ALA A 261 3.09 31.31 2.80
CA ALA A 261 3.19 32.66 2.25
C ALA A 261 1.89 33.47 2.38
N ASP A 262 0.75 32.82 2.63
CA ASP A 262 -0.52 33.47 2.87
C ASP A 262 -0.65 33.87 4.35
N SER A 263 -0.78 35.17 4.62
CA SER A 263 -0.82 35.70 5.99
C SER A 263 -2.02 35.22 6.81
N ARG A 264 -3.06 34.68 6.16
CA ARG A 264 -4.24 34.14 6.83
C ARG A 264 -3.96 32.78 7.47
N VAL A 265 -2.96 32.04 6.99
CA VAL A 265 -2.63 30.68 7.45
C VAL A 265 -1.84 30.71 8.74
N ASN A 266 -2.26 29.89 9.71
CA ASN A 266 -1.55 29.70 10.97
C ASN A 266 -0.99 28.27 11.07
N PRO A 267 0.33 28.07 10.89
CA PRO A 267 0.94 26.74 10.96
C PRO A 267 0.98 26.14 12.38
N THR A 268 0.64 26.91 13.40
CA THR A 268 0.71 26.50 14.82
C THR A 268 -0.56 25.85 15.34
N VAL A 269 -1.63 25.80 14.52
CA VAL A 269 -2.93 25.27 14.93
C VAL A 269 -2.85 23.81 15.42
N ASN A 270 -3.66 23.52 16.45
CA ASN A 270 -3.71 22.24 17.15
C ASN A 270 -2.32 21.79 17.63
N ASP A 271 -1.62 22.67 18.34
CA ASP A 271 -0.25 22.45 18.84
C ASP A 271 0.72 22.03 17.75
N ASN A 272 0.81 22.84 16.68
CA ASN A 272 1.70 22.61 15.54
C ASN A 272 1.43 21.26 14.84
N THR A 273 0.17 20.94 14.54
CA THR A 273 -0.19 19.66 13.90
C THR A 273 0.48 19.45 12.54
N ALA A 274 0.71 20.52 11.77
CA ALA A 274 1.39 20.42 10.48
C ALA A 274 2.77 19.74 10.58
N ILE A 275 3.64 20.22 11.49
CA ILE A 275 4.98 19.61 11.66
C ILE A 275 4.90 18.23 12.31
N LYS A 276 3.93 17.97 13.21
CA LYS A 276 3.72 16.63 13.79
C LYS A 276 3.37 15.60 12.72
N TYR A 277 2.47 15.94 11.79
CA TYR A 277 2.09 15.04 10.68
C TYR A 277 3.22 14.87 9.66
N ALA A 278 3.88 15.96 9.26
CA ALA A 278 5.04 15.88 8.38
C ALA A 278 6.12 14.98 8.97
N SER A 279 6.39 15.12 10.27
CA SER A 279 7.45 14.36 10.96
C SER A 279 7.09 12.89 11.12
N GLY A 280 5.84 12.59 11.52
CA GLY A 280 5.35 11.22 11.67
C GLY A 280 5.19 10.46 10.35
N ASN A 281 5.07 11.16 9.22
CA ASN A 281 4.97 10.53 7.89
C ASN A 281 6.28 10.64 7.09
N GLY A 282 7.37 11.14 7.69
CA GLY A 282 8.69 11.13 7.07
C GLY A 282 8.89 12.18 5.97
N GLN A 283 8.09 13.25 5.97
CA GLN A 283 8.07 14.27 4.92
C GLN A 283 9.22 15.29 5.09
N VAL A 284 10.44 14.87 4.78
CA VAL A 284 11.69 15.64 4.98
C VAL A 284 11.61 17.06 4.42
N GLY A 285 11.15 17.23 3.18
CA GLY A 285 11.04 18.55 2.53
C GLY A 285 10.09 19.51 3.25
N VAL A 286 8.95 18.99 3.70
CA VAL A 286 7.96 19.75 4.47
C VAL A 286 8.50 20.10 5.85
N VAL A 287 9.12 19.16 6.56
CA VAL A 287 9.70 19.43 7.89
C VAL A 287 10.76 20.52 7.79
N LYS A 288 11.66 20.41 6.81
CA LYS A 288 12.69 21.44 6.56
C LYS A 288 12.05 22.81 6.32
N LEU A 289 11.00 22.88 5.50
CA LEU A 289 10.29 24.13 5.22
C LEU A 289 9.59 24.69 6.46
N LEU A 290 8.86 23.87 7.20
CA LEU A 290 8.13 24.31 8.41
C LEU A 290 9.10 24.82 9.49
N LEU A 291 10.28 24.22 9.64
CA LEU A 291 11.29 24.67 10.59
C LEU A 291 11.86 26.06 10.26
N THR A 292 11.77 26.52 9.01
CA THR A 292 12.17 27.90 8.62
C THR A 292 11.14 28.95 9.02
N ASP A 293 9.89 28.57 9.30
CA ASP A 293 8.87 29.50 9.78
C ASP A 293 9.05 29.72 11.29
N PRO A 294 9.34 30.95 11.75
CA PRO A 294 9.63 31.23 13.17
C PRO A 294 8.43 30.97 14.09
N ARG A 295 7.20 30.93 13.54
CA ARG A 295 5.99 30.64 14.32
C ARG A 295 5.93 29.17 14.72
N VAL A 296 6.51 28.28 13.93
CA VAL A 296 6.45 26.83 14.16
C VAL A 296 7.33 26.46 15.34
N ASN A 297 6.73 25.81 16.33
CA ASN A 297 7.44 25.25 17.49
C ASN A 297 7.59 23.72 17.34
N PRO A 298 8.80 23.21 17.03
CA PRO A 298 9.02 21.76 16.90
C PRO A 298 8.96 21.00 18.24
N ALA A 299 9.01 21.71 19.37
CA ALA A 299 8.90 21.13 20.71
C ALA A 299 7.46 21.05 21.24
N ALA A 300 6.47 21.47 20.44
CA ALA A 300 5.07 21.47 20.83
C ALA A 300 4.56 20.08 21.28
N ASN A 301 3.64 20.08 22.24
CA ASN A 301 3.06 18.88 22.84
C ASN A 301 4.14 17.88 23.34
N ASP A 302 5.10 18.38 24.12
CA ASP A 302 6.23 17.59 24.63
C ASP A 302 7.02 16.88 23.51
N ASN A 303 7.48 17.65 22.53
CA ASN A 303 8.30 17.17 21.41
C ASN A 303 7.64 16.06 20.57
N GLU A 304 6.32 16.12 20.40
CA GLU A 304 5.54 15.07 19.72
C GLU A 304 6.00 14.82 18.28
N ALA A 305 6.41 15.87 17.54
CA ALA A 305 6.95 15.72 16.20
C ALA A 305 8.21 14.83 16.17
N PHE A 306 9.11 15.04 17.13
CA PHE A 306 10.33 14.27 17.31
C PHE A 306 10.05 12.83 17.76
N LYS A 307 9.13 12.66 18.73
CA LYS A 307 8.71 11.33 19.21
C LYS A 307 8.09 10.49 18.09
N LYS A 308 7.20 11.07 17.28
CA LYS A 308 6.58 10.39 16.13
C LYS A 308 7.59 10.00 15.05
N ALA A 309 8.50 10.91 14.68
CA ALA A 309 9.55 10.62 13.72
C ALA A 309 10.46 9.47 14.19
N SER A 310 10.79 9.45 15.48
CA SER A 310 11.62 8.40 16.09
C SER A 310 10.90 7.05 16.14
N TYR A 311 9.62 7.04 16.54
CA TYR A 311 8.78 5.85 16.58
C TYR A 311 8.56 5.26 15.17
N MET A 312 8.33 6.09 14.15
CA MET A 312 8.12 5.63 12.77
C MET A 312 9.44 5.35 12.01
N GLY A 313 10.60 5.53 12.66
CA GLY A 313 11.90 5.21 12.07
C GLY A 313 12.40 6.22 11.00
N HIS A 314 11.82 7.42 10.93
CA HIS A 314 12.15 8.43 9.93
C HIS A 314 13.47 9.16 10.24
N SER A 315 14.59 8.46 10.07
CA SER A 315 15.93 8.90 10.45
C SER A 315 16.37 10.28 9.93
N GLU A 316 16.05 10.65 8.69
CA GLU A 316 16.40 11.98 8.15
C GLU A 316 15.57 13.11 8.81
N VAL A 317 14.31 12.85 9.16
CA VAL A 317 13.50 13.80 9.94
C VAL A 317 14.06 13.92 11.36
N VAL A 318 14.41 12.81 12.01
CA VAL A 318 15.05 12.81 13.33
C VAL A 318 16.32 13.65 13.32
N LYS A 319 17.18 13.47 12.31
CA LYS A 319 18.41 14.26 12.14
C LYS A 319 18.12 15.76 12.00
N LEU A 320 17.12 16.13 11.19
CA LEU A 320 16.72 17.53 11.04
C LEU A 320 16.20 18.13 12.34
N LEU A 321 15.37 17.39 13.08
CA LEU A 321 14.81 17.86 14.35
C LEU A 321 15.88 17.93 15.46
N LEU A 322 16.84 17.01 15.51
CA LEU A 322 17.96 17.07 16.46
C LEU A 322 18.84 18.31 16.27
N ALA A 323 18.99 18.76 15.02
CA ALA A 323 19.75 19.97 14.70
C ALA A 323 19.05 21.27 15.15
N ASP A 324 17.76 21.22 15.50
CA ASP A 324 17.03 22.36 16.06
C ASP A 324 17.15 22.37 17.60
N ASN A 325 17.83 23.37 18.14
CA ASN A 325 18.09 23.51 19.58
C ASN A 325 16.81 23.61 20.44
N ARG A 326 15.66 23.93 19.83
CA ARG A 326 14.37 23.98 20.55
C ARG A 326 13.87 22.58 20.89
N VAL A 327 14.30 21.56 20.15
CA VAL A 327 13.90 20.16 20.40
C VAL A 327 14.67 19.60 21.57
N ASN A 328 13.95 19.02 22.53
CA ASN A 328 14.52 18.26 23.63
C ASN A 328 14.43 16.76 23.32
N PRO A 329 15.54 16.11 22.93
CA PRO A 329 15.52 14.69 22.58
C PRO A 329 15.36 13.75 23.79
N ALA A 330 15.55 14.26 25.01
CA ALA A 330 15.34 13.53 26.25
C ALA A 330 13.89 13.59 26.78
N ALA A 331 12.97 14.22 26.03
CA ALA A 331 11.55 14.34 26.38
C ALA A 331 10.90 12.98 26.70
N SER A 332 9.88 13.00 27.57
CA SER A 332 9.18 11.79 28.03
C SER A 332 10.12 10.68 28.52
N ASN A 333 11.16 11.05 29.29
CA ASN A 333 12.19 10.14 29.80
C ASN A 333 12.90 9.36 28.66
N ASN A 334 13.49 10.11 27.73
CA ASN A 334 14.18 9.59 26.54
C ASN A 334 13.31 8.60 25.74
N TYR A 335 12.03 8.92 25.55
CA TYR A 335 11.09 8.05 24.83
C TYR A 335 11.61 7.66 23.43
N ALA A 336 12.23 8.61 22.72
CA ALA A 336 12.72 8.42 21.36
C ALA A 336 13.71 7.26 21.22
N ILE A 337 14.71 7.13 22.10
CA ILE A 337 15.67 6.03 22.02
C ILE A 337 15.05 4.70 22.45
N ARG A 338 14.15 4.72 23.45
CA ARG A 338 13.45 3.52 23.92
C ARG A 338 12.58 2.91 22.81
N CYS A 339 11.77 3.73 22.12
CA CYS A 339 10.90 3.23 21.05
C CYS A 339 11.68 2.87 19.78
N ALA A 340 12.66 3.68 19.36
CA ALA A 340 13.49 3.38 18.21
C ALA A 340 14.27 2.08 18.40
N SER A 341 14.77 1.82 19.61
CA SER A 341 15.45 0.57 19.93
C SER A 341 14.52 -0.63 19.97
N SER A 342 13.30 -0.47 20.52
CA SER A 342 12.27 -1.51 20.52
C SER A 342 11.78 -1.90 19.12
N LEU A 343 11.89 -1.00 18.14
CA LEU A 343 11.47 -1.22 16.75
C LEU A 343 12.64 -1.49 15.79
N GLY A 344 13.87 -1.55 16.30
CA GLY A 344 15.05 -1.88 15.49
C GLY A 344 15.48 -0.76 14.54
N CYS A 345 15.11 0.49 14.81
CA CYS A 345 15.41 1.65 13.97
C CYS A 345 16.87 2.09 14.11
N GLU A 346 17.81 1.29 13.58
CA GLU A 346 19.26 1.45 13.74
C GLU A 346 19.76 2.87 13.48
N LYS A 347 19.39 3.49 12.33
CA LYS A 347 19.83 4.85 11.98
C LYS A 347 19.34 5.90 12.97
N VAL A 348 18.11 5.75 13.48
CA VAL A 348 17.56 6.65 14.50
C VAL A 348 18.36 6.50 15.79
N VAL A 349 18.57 5.28 16.27
CA VAL A 349 19.36 5.01 17.48
C VAL A 349 20.78 5.57 17.35
N LYS A 350 21.42 5.39 16.19
CA LYS A 350 22.74 5.97 15.90
C LYS A 350 22.76 7.50 16.02
N TYR A 351 21.78 8.19 15.43
CA TYR A 351 21.70 9.65 15.57
C TYR A 351 21.41 10.07 17.02
N LEU A 352 20.55 9.35 17.74
CA LEU A 352 20.24 9.65 19.14
C LEU A 352 21.47 9.46 20.05
N LEU A 353 22.23 8.38 19.90
CA LEU A 353 23.44 8.13 20.69
C LEU A 353 24.55 9.15 20.41
N SER A 354 24.55 9.79 19.23
CA SER A 354 25.50 10.87 18.93
C SER A 354 25.17 12.20 19.61
N ASP A 355 23.95 12.34 20.17
CA ASP A 355 23.54 13.54 20.89
C ASP A 355 23.81 13.39 22.40
N ALA A 356 24.64 14.27 22.96
CA ALA A 356 25.05 14.21 24.36
C ALA A 356 23.90 14.36 25.36
N ARG A 357 22.74 14.90 24.94
CA ARG A 357 21.54 15.06 25.78
C ARG A 357 20.82 13.74 26.01
N ILE A 358 21.10 12.71 25.21
CA ILE A 358 20.46 11.40 25.32
C ILE A 358 21.11 10.57 26.43
N ASN A 359 20.23 10.00 27.27
CA ASN A 359 20.60 9.00 28.26
C ASN A 359 20.07 7.61 27.83
N PRO A 360 20.93 6.67 27.39
CA PRO A 360 20.52 5.35 26.94
C PRO A 360 20.21 4.38 28.10
N VAL A 361 20.57 4.73 29.34
CA VAL A 361 20.42 3.85 30.52
C VAL A 361 19.13 4.09 31.31
N VAL A 362 18.23 4.94 30.81
CA VAL A 362 16.93 5.19 31.45
C VAL A 362 16.13 3.90 31.68
N ASN A 363 15.37 3.87 32.76
CA ASN A 363 14.48 2.76 33.14
C ASN A 363 15.19 1.39 33.17
N ASN A 364 16.42 1.35 33.72
CA ASN A 364 17.26 0.15 33.73
C ASN A 364 17.56 -0.34 32.31
N ASN A 365 18.19 0.52 31.51
CA ASN A 365 18.64 0.23 30.14
C ASN A 365 17.49 -0.31 29.26
N GLU A 366 16.30 0.26 29.36
CA GLU A 366 15.12 -0.27 28.69
C GLU A 366 15.26 -0.31 27.16
N ALA A 367 15.95 0.67 26.58
CA ALA A 367 16.29 0.66 25.16
C ALA A 367 17.09 -0.60 24.77
N PHE A 368 18.07 -0.98 25.59
CA PHE A 368 18.90 -2.18 25.38
C PHE A 368 18.13 -3.47 25.60
N ARG A 369 17.34 -3.53 26.68
CA ARG A 369 16.48 -4.68 26.99
C ARG A 369 15.46 -4.94 25.89
N PHE A 370 14.80 -3.92 25.37
CA PHE A 370 13.83 -4.06 24.28
C PHE A 370 14.49 -4.43 22.95
N ALA A 371 15.64 -3.84 22.60
CA ALA A 371 16.37 -4.24 21.41
C ALA A 371 16.79 -5.73 21.46
N SER A 372 17.25 -6.18 22.62
CA SER A 372 17.67 -7.57 22.83
C SER A 372 16.48 -8.53 22.80
N SER A 373 15.40 -8.19 23.50
CA SER A 373 14.17 -8.97 23.55
C SER A 373 13.41 -9.01 22.22
N ASN A 374 13.64 -8.08 21.30
CA ASN A 374 13.00 -8.09 19.98
C ASN A 374 13.95 -8.51 18.85
N GLY A 375 15.19 -8.92 19.17
CA GLY A 375 16.11 -9.50 18.21
C GLY A 375 16.82 -8.48 17.30
N HIS A 376 16.85 -7.21 17.69
CA HIS A 376 17.44 -6.15 16.88
C HIS A 376 18.96 -6.06 17.05
N ALA A 377 19.68 -7.06 16.53
CA ALA A 377 21.13 -7.24 16.70
C ALA A 377 21.96 -5.99 16.36
N ALA A 378 21.63 -5.27 15.27
CA ALA A 378 22.34 -4.03 14.90
C ALA A 378 22.20 -2.93 15.96
N VAL A 379 21.00 -2.78 16.54
CA VAL A 379 20.74 -1.83 17.64
C VAL A 379 21.44 -2.28 18.93
N VAL A 380 21.40 -3.57 19.25
CA VAL A 380 22.13 -4.15 20.39
C VAL A 380 23.62 -3.82 20.28
N ASN A 381 24.22 -4.08 19.11
CA ASN A 381 25.62 -3.77 18.87
C ASN A 381 25.92 -2.28 19.06
N LEU A 382 25.10 -1.38 18.51
CA LEU A 382 25.26 0.07 18.71
C LEU A 382 25.19 0.46 20.19
N LEU A 383 24.22 -0.07 20.94
CA LEU A 383 24.08 0.23 22.36
C LEU A 383 25.24 -0.33 23.19
N LEU A 384 25.80 -1.49 22.83
CA LEU A 384 26.99 -2.06 23.49
C LEU A 384 28.24 -1.18 23.30
N THR A 385 28.34 -0.44 22.19
CA THR A 385 29.45 0.51 22.00
C THR A 385 29.39 1.72 22.93
N ASP A 386 28.23 2.00 23.52
CA ASP A 386 28.07 3.05 24.52
C ASP A 386 28.46 2.51 25.90
N GLY A 387 29.60 2.95 26.43
CA GLY A 387 30.14 2.46 27.71
C GLY A 387 29.23 2.69 28.92
N ARG A 388 28.18 3.51 28.81
CA ARG A 388 27.18 3.68 29.87
C ARG A 388 26.27 2.47 29.99
N VAL A 389 26.02 1.76 28.89
CA VAL A 389 25.10 0.62 28.84
C VAL A 389 25.72 -0.57 29.58
N ASN A 390 24.97 -1.07 30.57
CA ASN A 390 25.25 -2.32 31.28
C ASN A 390 24.51 -3.47 30.58
N PRO A 391 25.23 -4.43 29.98
CA PRO A 391 24.59 -5.57 29.32
C PRO A 391 24.04 -6.60 30.31
N ALA A 392 24.55 -6.64 31.54
CA ALA A 392 24.09 -7.49 32.64
C ALA A 392 22.94 -6.86 33.44
N VAL A 393 22.12 -6.02 32.80
CA VAL A 393 21.04 -5.29 33.48
C VAL A 393 19.93 -6.25 33.92
N LYS A 394 19.39 -6.02 35.14
CA LYS A 394 18.34 -6.85 35.74
C LYS A 394 18.68 -8.36 35.69
N TYR A 395 19.80 -8.74 36.29
CA TYR A 395 20.24 -10.14 36.34
C TYR A 395 20.39 -10.76 34.94
N ASP A 396 21.08 -10.04 34.05
CA ASP A 396 21.32 -10.45 32.66
C ASP A 396 20.03 -10.78 31.87
N GLU A 397 18.90 -10.14 32.20
CA GLU A 397 17.64 -10.28 31.47
C GLU A 397 17.78 -10.19 29.93
N PRO A 398 18.66 -9.35 29.34
CA PRO A 398 18.86 -9.31 27.89
C PRO A 398 19.23 -10.65 27.26
N ILE A 399 20.15 -11.42 27.86
CA ILE A 399 20.54 -12.73 27.29
C ILE A 399 19.45 -13.77 27.53
N ILE A 400 18.81 -13.75 28.70
CA ILE A 400 17.67 -14.63 29.02
C ILE A 400 16.53 -14.41 28.01
N SER A 401 16.14 -13.16 27.77
CA SER A 401 15.05 -12.80 26.85
C SER A 401 15.38 -13.11 25.39
N ALA A 402 16.61 -12.81 24.96
CA ALA A 402 17.05 -13.13 23.61
C ALA A 402 17.07 -14.64 23.38
N SER A 403 17.50 -15.43 24.38
CA SER A 403 17.51 -16.88 24.30
C SER A 403 16.12 -17.50 24.29
N LEU A 404 15.21 -17.03 25.15
CA LEU A 404 13.81 -17.46 25.19
C LEU A 404 13.09 -17.24 23.84
N LYS A 405 13.43 -16.16 23.12
CA LYS A 405 12.81 -15.81 21.83
C LYS A 405 13.62 -16.24 20.61
N GLY A 406 14.73 -16.94 20.80
CA GLY A 406 15.50 -17.53 19.70
C GLY A 406 16.32 -16.53 18.90
N HIS A 407 16.70 -15.39 19.47
CA HIS A 407 17.44 -14.33 18.79
C HIS A 407 18.94 -14.62 18.75
N VAL A 408 19.32 -15.57 17.88
CA VAL A 408 20.68 -16.11 17.70
C VAL A 408 21.78 -15.03 17.65
N GLU A 409 21.63 -14.03 16.77
CA GLU A 409 22.66 -12.99 16.60
C GLU A 409 22.78 -12.07 17.83
N VAL A 410 21.68 -11.81 18.54
CA VAL A 410 21.74 -11.07 19.81
C VAL A 410 22.48 -11.88 20.87
N VAL A 411 22.19 -13.18 20.99
CA VAL A 411 22.88 -14.05 21.95
C VAL A 411 24.39 -14.10 21.67
N LYS A 412 24.81 -14.20 20.40
CA LYS A 412 26.24 -14.13 20.03
C LYS A 412 26.88 -12.81 20.46
N LEU A 413 26.22 -11.67 20.20
CA LEU A 413 26.72 -10.36 20.61
C LEU A 413 26.85 -10.23 22.13
N LEU A 414 25.87 -10.74 22.88
CA LEU A 414 25.88 -10.70 24.34
C LEU A 414 26.97 -11.60 24.93
N LEU A 415 27.16 -12.82 24.40
CA LEU A 415 28.23 -13.72 24.85
C LEU A 415 29.64 -13.19 24.55
N ALA A 416 29.80 -12.39 23.51
CA ALA A 416 31.07 -11.74 23.19
C ALA A 416 31.43 -10.63 24.21
N ASP A 417 30.47 -10.12 24.98
CA ASP A 417 30.72 -9.14 26.03
C ASP A 417 31.03 -9.83 27.36
N SER A 418 32.28 -9.69 27.82
CA SER A 418 32.76 -10.31 29.07
C SER A 418 31.96 -9.95 30.32
N ARG A 419 31.17 -8.88 30.29
CA ARG A 419 30.33 -8.44 31.43
C ARG A 419 29.07 -9.28 31.58
N VAL A 420 28.65 -10.03 30.55
CA VAL A 420 27.44 -10.85 30.56
C VAL A 420 27.72 -12.20 31.18
N ASP A 421 26.89 -12.64 32.12
CA ASP A 421 26.93 -13.98 32.69
C ASP A 421 25.83 -14.88 32.09
N PRO A 422 26.17 -15.84 31.20
CA PRO A 422 25.18 -16.74 30.61
C PRO A 422 24.69 -17.84 31.57
N ALA A 423 25.34 -18.00 32.72
CA ALA A 423 24.98 -18.98 33.75
C ALA A 423 24.08 -18.41 34.85
N VAL A 424 23.65 -17.14 34.72
CA VAL A 424 22.77 -16.46 35.67
C VAL A 424 21.48 -17.25 35.94
N GLU A 425 20.94 -17.10 37.15
CA GLU A 425 19.68 -17.73 37.58
C GLU A 425 19.63 -19.26 37.26
N ASP A 426 20.69 -19.99 37.64
CA ASP A 426 20.83 -21.42 37.36
C ASP A 426 20.80 -21.75 35.86
N ASN A 427 21.56 -21.02 35.05
CA ASN A 427 21.62 -21.22 33.58
C ASN A 427 20.26 -21.02 32.90
N CYS A 428 19.47 -20.04 33.37
CA CYS A 428 18.11 -19.77 32.89
C CYS A 428 18.04 -19.57 31.36
N ALA A 429 19.05 -18.92 30.78
CA ALA A 429 19.11 -18.66 29.34
C ALA A 429 19.08 -19.94 28.48
N ILE A 430 19.85 -20.97 28.82
CA ILE A 430 19.86 -22.23 28.06
C ILE A 430 18.60 -23.06 28.35
N GLN A 431 18.08 -23.02 29.58
CA GLN A 431 16.83 -23.69 29.94
C GLN A 431 15.66 -23.16 29.10
N PHE A 432 15.50 -21.82 29.00
CA PHE A 432 14.44 -21.22 28.19
C PHE A 432 14.62 -21.44 26.69
N ALA A 433 15.84 -21.36 26.17
CA ALA A 433 16.10 -21.70 24.76
C ALA A 433 15.66 -23.14 24.45
N ALA A 434 15.93 -24.08 25.36
CA ALA A 434 15.55 -25.49 25.21
C ALA A 434 14.04 -25.73 25.34
N SER A 435 13.35 -25.05 26.27
CA SER A 435 11.89 -25.22 26.43
C SER A 435 11.08 -24.76 25.22
N VAL A 436 11.63 -23.86 24.40
CA VAL A 436 11.00 -23.36 23.16
C VAL A 436 11.65 -23.97 21.90
N CYS A 437 12.55 -24.96 22.07
CA CYS A 437 13.24 -25.64 20.97
C CYS A 437 14.06 -24.71 20.06
N HIS A 438 14.69 -23.68 20.63
CA HIS A 438 15.65 -22.83 19.92
C HIS A 438 17.03 -23.49 19.85
N THR A 439 17.12 -24.57 19.08
CA THR A 439 18.31 -25.44 18.95
C THR A 439 19.60 -24.68 18.68
N GLU A 440 19.56 -23.68 17.79
CA GLU A 440 20.75 -22.90 17.45
C GLU A 440 21.25 -22.03 18.62
N VAL A 441 20.33 -21.45 19.40
CA VAL A 441 20.69 -20.72 20.62
C VAL A 441 21.30 -21.69 21.64
N VAL A 442 20.74 -22.88 21.81
CA VAL A 442 21.28 -23.90 22.72
C VAL A 442 22.70 -24.29 22.29
N LYS A 443 22.95 -24.52 21.00
CA LYS A 443 24.30 -24.79 20.48
C LYS A 443 25.29 -23.67 20.82
N ILE A 444 24.88 -22.43 20.63
CA ILE A 444 25.72 -21.25 20.89
C ILE A 444 26.03 -21.09 22.38
N LEU A 445 25.02 -21.24 23.24
CA LEU A 445 25.22 -21.19 24.69
C LEU A 445 26.15 -22.31 25.18
N LEU A 446 26.05 -23.50 24.61
CA LEU A 446 26.91 -24.63 24.98
C LEU A 446 28.37 -24.47 24.57
N ILE A 447 28.68 -23.59 23.61
CA ILE A 447 30.07 -23.23 23.29
C ILE A 447 30.71 -22.45 24.44
N ASP A 448 29.93 -21.69 25.22
CA ASP A 448 30.45 -20.96 26.36
C ASP A 448 30.73 -21.91 27.54
N SER A 449 31.99 -21.94 27.98
CA SER A 449 32.46 -22.83 29.05
C SER A 449 31.74 -22.60 30.38
N ARG A 450 31.18 -21.42 30.61
CA ARG A 450 30.48 -21.03 31.85
C ARG A 450 29.09 -21.67 31.96
N VAL A 451 28.49 -22.07 30.83
CA VAL A 451 27.14 -22.66 30.81
C VAL A 451 27.19 -24.12 31.22
N ASP A 452 26.40 -24.50 32.23
CA ASP A 452 26.23 -25.88 32.67
C ASP A 452 25.02 -26.54 31.97
N PRO A 453 25.23 -27.52 31.06
CA PRO A 453 24.15 -28.27 30.42
C PRO A 453 23.30 -29.12 31.37
N THR A 454 23.75 -29.35 32.61
CA THR A 454 23.09 -30.22 33.60
C THR A 454 22.25 -29.48 34.62
N ALA A 455 22.21 -28.15 34.53
CA ALA A 455 21.44 -27.29 35.42
C ALA A 455 19.98 -27.76 35.56
N ASN A 456 19.42 -27.55 36.75
CA ASN A 456 18.07 -27.97 37.11
C ASN A 456 17.75 -29.45 36.76
N ASN A 457 18.60 -30.38 37.21
CA ASN A 457 18.44 -31.83 37.01
C ASN A 457 18.41 -32.29 35.55
N ASN A 458 19.23 -31.69 34.68
CA ASN A 458 19.25 -31.94 33.22
C ASN A 458 17.97 -31.49 32.49
N PHE A 459 17.34 -30.41 32.95
CA PHE A 459 16.12 -29.85 32.37
C PHE A 459 16.20 -29.68 30.84
N VAL A 460 17.32 -29.15 30.34
CA VAL A 460 17.59 -28.95 28.90
C VAL A 460 17.41 -30.24 28.10
N PHE A 461 17.87 -31.37 28.65
CA PHE A 461 17.74 -32.67 28.02
C PHE A 461 16.30 -33.19 28.03
N GLU A 462 15.62 -33.06 29.17
CA GLU A 462 14.24 -33.52 29.32
C GLU A 462 13.32 -32.79 28.35
N GLN A 463 13.49 -31.46 28.22
CA GLN A 463 12.73 -30.64 27.27
C GLN A 463 13.03 -31.02 25.82
N ALA A 464 14.31 -31.17 25.44
CA ALA A 464 14.68 -31.58 24.09
C ALA A 464 14.12 -32.97 23.74
N SER A 465 14.12 -33.91 24.70
CA SER A 465 13.57 -35.25 24.52
C SER A 465 12.05 -35.23 24.39
N PHE A 466 11.36 -34.45 25.22
CA PHE A 466 9.90 -34.32 25.20
C PHE A 466 9.41 -33.76 23.86
N HIS A 467 10.10 -32.76 23.32
CA HIS A 467 9.75 -32.13 22.04
C HIS A 467 10.35 -32.84 20.81
N GLY A 468 11.17 -33.89 21.01
CA GLY A 468 11.78 -34.64 19.91
C GLY A 468 12.91 -33.91 19.18
N ASP A 469 13.57 -32.94 19.81
CA ASP A 469 14.74 -32.25 19.25
C ASP A 469 15.95 -33.21 19.22
N THR A 470 16.07 -33.96 18.12
CA THR A 470 17.11 -34.96 17.96
C THR A 470 18.52 -34.36 17.90
N GLU A 471 18.67 -33.07 17.61
CA GLU A 471 19.98 -32.42 17.56
C GLU A 471 20.49 -32.13 18.98
N ILE A 472 19.70 -31.47 19.82
CA ILE A 472 20.08 -31.22 21.22
C ILE A 472 20.30 -32.55 21.96
N VAL A 473 19.41 -33.53 21.77
CA VAL A 473 19.51 -34.86 22.39
C VAL A 473 20.81 -35.59 22.05
N LYS A 474 21.37 -35.38 20.85
CA LYS A 474 22.67 -35.94 20.43
C LYS A 474 23.86 -35.10 20.90
N LEU A 475 23.66 -33.80 21.10
CA LEU A 475 24.73 -32.86 21.40
C LEU A 475 25.12 -32.88 22.88
N LEU A 476 24.16 -32.92 23.80
CA LEU A 476 24.47 -32.89 25.24
C LEU A 476 25.34 -34.07 25.73
N PRO A 477 25.14 -35.36 25.35
CA PRO A 477 26.01 -36.47 25.79
C PRO A 477 27.45 -36.36 25.26
N ALA A 478 27.60 -35.69 24.12
CA ALA A 478 28.90 -35.47 23.49
C ALA A 478 29.67 -34.34 24.18
N ASP A 479 29.01 -33.54 25.03
CA ASP A 479 29.68 -32.51 25.81
C ASP A 479 30.73 -33.15 26.75
N SER A 480 31.97 -32.72 26.57
CA SER A 480 33.13 -33.23 27.30
C SER A 480 33.10 -32.87 28.79
N ARG A 481 32.33 -31.84 29.18
CA ARG A 481 32.16 -31.39 30.57
C ARG A 481 31.31 -32.35 31.38
N LEU A 482 30.48 -33.18 30.73
CA LEU A 482 29.66 -34.15 31.43
C LEU A 482 30.51 -35.32 31.93
N GLY A 483 30.49 -35.56 33.25
CA GLY A 483 31.07 -36.75 33.85
C GLY A 483 30.37 -38.04 33.38
N ILE A 484 31.10 -39.16 33.37
CA ILE A 484 30.59 -40.47 32.93
C ILE A 484 29.29 -40.87 33.66
N GLY A 485 29.19 -40.59 34.97
CA GLY A 485 27.99 -40.86 35.74
C GLY A 485 26.76 -40.06 35.30
N VAL A 486 26.98 -38.80 34.88
CA VAL A 486 25.91 -37.94 34.32
C VAL A 486 25.51 -38.45 32.94
N LYS A 487 26.48 -38.82 32.10
CA LYS A 487 26.22 -39.46 30.79
C LYS A 487 25.43 -40.76 30.93
N ILE A 488 25.71 -41.59 31.93
CA ILE A 488 24.97 -42.82 32.21
C ILE A 488 23.53 -42.49 32.64
N LYS A 489 23.31 -41.58 33.61
CA LYS A 489 21.96 -41.16 34.01
C LYS A 489 21.16 -40.58 32.83
N TYR A 490 21.82 -39.78 31.99
CA TYR A 490 21.28 -39.21 30.76
C TYR A 490 20.86 -40.28 29.74
N VAL A 491 21.69 -41.31 29.51
CA VAL A 491 21.34 -42.42 28.61
C VAL A 491 20.20 -43.27 29.20
N LEU A 492 20.18 -43.47 30.52
CA LEU A 492 19.11 -44.20 31.20
C LEU A 492 17.76 -43.47 31.14
N SER A 493 17.75 -42.13 31.27
CA SER A 493 16.51 -41.35 31.15
C SER A 493 15.89 -41.44 29.74
N LYS A 494 16.72 -41.55 28.68
CA LYS A 494 16.29 -41.83 27.30
C LYS A 494 15.53 -43.17 27.19
N ILE A 495 15.99 -44.20 27.89
CA ILE A 495 15.36 -45.54 27.89
C ILE A 495 14.00 -45.49 28.61
N SER A 496 13.88 -44.75 29.71
CA SER A 496 12.61 -44.57 30.42
C SER A 496 11.60 -43.71 29.66
N LEU A 497 12.02 -42.67 28.95
CA LEU A 497 11.15 -41.88 28.06
C LEU A 497 10.67 -42.70 26.85
N PHE A 498 11.51 -43.57 26.29
CA PHE A 498 11.11 -44.52 25.24
C PHE A 498 10.06 -45.54 25.71
N LYS A 499 9.99 -45.84 27.01
CA LYS A 499 8.93 -46.68 27.61
C LYS A 499 7.60 -45.95 27.79
N TRP A 500 7.58 -44.62 27.78
CA TRP A 500 6.36 -43.81 27.82
C TRP A 500 5.78 -43.55 26.42
N TRP A 501 6.61 -43.62 25.38
CA TRP A 501 6.23 -43.38 23.98
C TRP A 501 5.68 -44.64 23.26
N LYS A 502 5.70 -45.79 23.93
CA LYS A 502 5.28 -47.11 23.41
C LYS A 502 4.10 -47.61 24.22
#